data_AF-A0A2G9S7G5-F1
#
_entry.id   AF-A0A2G9S7G5-F1
#
_cell.length_a   1.000
_cell.length_b   1.000
_cell.length_c   1.000
_cell.angle_alpha   90.00
_cell.angle_beta   90.00
_cell.angle_gamma   90.00
#
_symmetry.space_group_name_H-M   'P 1'
#
loop_
_entity.id
_entity.type
_entity.pdbx_description
1 polymer ?
#
loop_
_entity_poly.entity_id
_entity_poly.type
_entity_poly.pdbx_seq_one_letter_code
_entity_poly.pdbx_strand_id
1 'polypeptide(L)'
;MKVLHTIRETPPNPAGLCALSINGDNCYLAYPGSASIGEVQVFDTVNLRAANMIPAHDSPLAALAFDATGTKLATASEKLTCP
;
A
#
# COMPACT_ATOMS: atom_id res chain seq x y z
N MET A 1 4.45 -24.73 -0.95
CA MET A 1 4.54 -23.25 -0.92
C MET A 1 5.71 -22.86 -0.03
N LYS A 2 6.51 -21.86 -0.43
CA LYS A 2 7.68 -21.38 0.33
C LYS A 2 7.53 -19.87 0.58
N VAL A 3 7.79 -19.43 1.81
CA VAL A 3 7.81 -18.00 2.15
C VAL A 3 9.07 -17.36 1.54
N LEU A 4 8.88 -16.29 0.77
CA LEU A 4 10.00 -15.55 0.15
C LEU A 4 10.50 -14.41 1.05
N HIS A 5 9.58 -13.67 1.68
CA HIS A 5 9.88 -12.53 2.53
C HIS A 5 8.82 -12.38 3.61
N THR A 6 9.19 -11.75 4.73
CA THR A 6 8.28 -11.38 5.81
C THR A 6 8.57 -9.95 6.22
N ILE A 7 7.61 -9.06 5.99
CA ILE A 7 7.65 -7.69 6.48
C ILE A 7 7.26 -7.74 7.96
N ARG A 8 8.21 -7.42 8.85
CA ARG A 8 8.03 -7.62 10.30
C ARG A 8 7.47 -6.40 11.04
N GLU A 9 7.77 -5.22 10.55
CA GLU A 9 7.45 -3.95 11.22
C GLU A 9 6.40 -3.18 10.42
N THR A 10 5.16 -3.67 10.47
CA THR A 10 4.01 -2.94 9.91
C THR A 10 3.23 -2.25 11.03
N PRO A 11 2.66 -1.06 10.80
CA PRO A 11 1.65 -0.51 11.69
C PRO A 11 0.45 -1.46 11.85
N PRO A 12 -0.37 -1.29 12.91
CA PRO A 12 -1.65 -1.98 13.02
C PRO A 12 -2.52 -1.76 11.77
N ASN A 13 -2.97 -2.85 11.15
CA ASN A 13 -3.83 -2.82 9.96
C ASN A 13 -5.12 -3.63 10.20
N PRO A 14 -6.02 -3.16 11.09
CA PRO A 14 -7.22 -3.92 11.47
C PRO A 14 -8.22 -4.10 10.32
N ALA A 15 -8.21 -3.19 9.33
CA ALA A 15 -9.04 -3.29 8.14
C ALA A 15 -8.44 -4.23 7.06
N GLY A 16 -7.21 -4.73 7.25
CA GLY A 16 -6.55 -5.62 6.29
C GLY A 16 -6.26 -4.95 4.95
N LEU A 17 -6.05 -3.64 4.95
CA LEU A 17 -5.81 -2.86 3.73
C LEU A 17 -4.48 -3.25 3.09
N CYS A 18 -4.54 -3.78 1.88
CA CYS A 18 -3.40 -4.01 1.03
C CYS A 18 -3.85 -4.08 -0.43
N ALA A 19 -2.96 -3.72 -1.36
CA ALA A 19 -3.17 -3.92 -2.78
C ALA A 19 -1.93 -4.55 -3.40
N LEU A 20 -2.12 -5.54 -4.27
CA LEU A 20 -1.05 -6.15 -5.03
C LEU A 20 -1.26 -5.81 -6.51
N SER A 21 -0.22 -5.33 -7.18
CA SER A 21 -0.24 -5.19 -8.63
C SER A 21 -0.28 -6.56 -9.29
N ILE A 22 -1.16 -6.72 -10.27
CA ILE A 22 -1.33 -7.96 -11.02
C ILE A 22 -0.35 -8.06 -12.20
N ASN A 23 0.43 -7.01 -12.47
CA ASN A 23 1.36 -6.98 -13.58
C ASN A 23 2.68 -7.66 -13.20
N GLY A 24 3.14 -8.60 -14.04
CA GLY A 24 4.36 -9.38 -13.78
C GLY A 24 5.66 -8.58 -13.85
N ASP A 25 5.69 -7.50 -14.64
CA ASP A 25 6.86 -6.63 -14.77
C ASP A 25 6.86 -5.53 -13.69
N ASN A 26 5.68 -5.01 -13.35
CA ASN A 26 5.46 -4.01 -12.30
C ASN A 26 4.78 -4.65 -11.08
N CYS A 27 5.47 -5.59 -10.44
CA CYS A 27 4.93 -6.31 -9.30
C CYS A 27 5.26 -5.56 -7.99
N TYR A 28 4.22 -4.93 -7.42
CA TYR A 28 4.32 -4.12 -6.21
C TYR A 28 3.22 -4.50 -5.23
N LEU A 29 3.55 -4.46 -3.94
CA LEU A 29 2.62 -4.54 -2.83
C LEU A 29 2.51 -3.15 -2.18
N ALA A 30 1.30 -2.63 -2.04
CA ALA A 30 1.01 -1.41 -1.30
C ALA A 30 0.24 -1.73 -0.02
N TYR A 31 0.61 -1.08 1.08
CA TYR A 31 -0.05 -1.21 2.38
C TYR A 31 0.11 0.07 3.21
N PRO A 32 -0.67 0.28 4.28
CA PRO A 32 -0.52 1.44 5.16
C PRO A 32 0.86 1.49 5.84
N GLY A 33 1.56 2.61 5.67
CA GLY A 33 2.82 2.94 6.37
C GLY A 33 2.60 3.56 7.74
N SER A 34 1.37 4.00 8.04
CA SER A 34 0.96 4.54 9.34
C SER A 34 -0.47 4.14 9.69
N ALA A 35 -0.75 4.09 11.00
CA ALA A 35 -2.11 3.88 11.53
C ALA A 35 -2.87 5.19 11.78
N SER A 36 -2.19 6.34 11.77
CA SER A 36 -2.78 7.64 12.14
C SER A 36 -2.85 8.63 10.97
N ILE A 37 -1.99 8.49 9.97
CA ILE A 37 -1.97 9.32 8.76
C ILE A 37 -2.03 8.43 7.52
N GLY A 38 -2.43 9.01 6.39
CA GLY A 38 -2.63 8.31 5.14
C GLY A 38 -1.33 8.08 4.39
N GLU A 39 -0.41 7.35 5.00
CA GLU A 39 0.86 6.98 4.41
C GLU A 39 0.74 5.62 3.73
N VAL A 40 1.24 5.51 2.50
CA VAL A 40 1.33 4.24 1.77
C VAL A 40 2.78 3.81 1.68
N GLN A 41 3.07 2.60 2.16
CA GLN A 41 4.31 1.92 1.89
C GLN A 41 4.17 1.07 0.61
N VAL A 42 5.03 1.30 -0.37
CA VAL A 42 5.16 0.50 -1.59
C VAL A 42 6.37 -0.41 -1.45
N PHE A 43 6.15 -1.70 -1.67
CA PHE A 43 7.15 -2.75 -1.58
C PHE A 43 7.29 -3.44 -2.94
N ASP A 44 8.53 -3.53 -3.41
CA ASP A 44 8.90 -4.24 -4.62
C ASP A 44 8.95 -5.73 -4.32
N THR A 45 8.03 -6.50 -4.89
CA THR A 45 7.90 -7.93 -4.64
C THR A 45 8.83 -8.78 -5.52
N VAL A 46 9.49 -8.18 -6.51
CA VAL A 46 10.52 -8.84 -7.34
C VAL A 46 11.86 -8.81 -6.62
N ASN A 47 12.27 -7.62 -6.16
CA ASN A 47 13.54 -7.40 -5.48
C ASN A 47 13.45 -7.55 -3.95
N LEU A 48 12.25 -7.78 -3.41
CA LEU A 48 11.96 -8.00 -2.00
C LEU A 48 12.46 -6.86 -1.10
N ARG A 49 12.18 -5.62 -1.49
CA ARG A 49 12.61 -4.41 -0.76
C ARG A 49 11.53 -3.34 -0.73
N ALA A 50 11.57 -2.49 0.29
CA ALA A 50 10.79 -1.26 0.30
C ALA A 50 11.23 -0.36 -0.87
N ALA A 51 10.28 0.04 -1.70
CA ALA A 51 10.54 0.87 -2.87
C ALA A 51 10.36 2.35 -2.52
N ASN A 52 9.12 2.73 -2.17
CA ASN A 52 8.74 4.11 -1.91
C ASN A 52 7.79 4.21 -0.72
N MET A 53 7.79 5.36 -0.07
CA MET A 53 6.78 5.76 0.90
C MET A 53 6.08 7.00 0.35
N ILE A 54 4.74 7.00 0.36
CA ILE A 54 3.90 8.05 -0.22
C ILE A 54 3.03 8.65 0.89
N PRO A 55 3.23 9.92 1.27
CA PRO A 55 2.34 10.63 2.17
C PRO A 55 1.10 11.09 1.39
N ALA A 56 0.06 10.24 1.34
CA ALA A 56 -1.10 10.45 0.48
C ALA A 56 -2.20 11.29 1.13
N HIS A 57 -2.39 11.18 2.45
CA HIS A 57 -3.44 11.92 3.19
C HIS A 57 -3.01 12.27 4.62
N ASP A 58 -3.65 13.28 5.20
CA ASP A 58 -3.45 13.68 6.61
C ASP A 58 -4.30 12.86 7.61
N SER A 59 -5.01 11.84 7.13
CA SER A 59 -5.84 10.94 7.94
C SER A 59 -5.72 9.50 7.44
N PRO A 60 -6.04 8.48 8.26
CA PRO A 60 -5.80 7.08 7.91
C PRO A 60 -6.40 6.69 6.55
N LEU A 61 -5.73 5.76 5.87
CA LEU A 61 -6.21 5.22 4.60
C LEU A 61 -7.49 4.42 4.81
N ALA A 62 -8.46 4.63 3.93
CA ALA A 62 -9.69 3.85 3.85
C ALA A 62 -9.68 2.87 2.68
N ALA A 63 -8.97 3.19 1.58
CA ALA A 63 -8.87 2.33 0.41
C ALA A 63 -7.58 2.58 -0.38
N LEU A 64 -7.09 1.53 -1.04
CA LEU A 64 -6.02 1.62 -2.02
C LEU A 64 -6.19 0.57 -3.13
N ALA A 65 -5.85 0.92 -4.36
CA ALA A 65 -5.93 0.02 -5.50
C ALA A 65 -4.93 0.40 -6.60
N PHE A 66 -4.18 -0.60 -7.08
CA PHE A 66 -3.36 -0.43 -8.29
C PHE A 66 -4.23 -0.43 -9.55
N ASP A 67 -3.76 0.28 -10.58
CA ASP A 67 -4.28 0.08 -11.92
C ASP A 67 -3.79 -1.26 -12.51
N ALA A 68 -4.37 -1.69 -13.63
CA ALA A 68 -4.03 -2.99 -14.24
C ALA A 68 -2.57 -3.09 -14.71
N THR A 69 -1.91 -1.96 -14.98
CA THR A 69 -0.50 -1.93 -15.41
C THR A 69 0.50 -1.86 -14.26
N GLY A 70 0.03 -1.62 -13.02
CA GLY A 70 0.87 -1.45 -11.84
C GLY A 70 1.67 -0.14 -11.81
N THR A 71 1.32 0.83 -12.66
CA THR A 71 2.03 2.11 -12.78
C THR A 71 1.36 3.24 -11.99
N LYS A 72 0.11 3.06 -11.60
CA LYS A 72 -0.67 4.04 -10.82
C LYS A 72 -1.29 3.37 -9.61
N LEU A 73 -1.37 4.14 -8.53
CA LEU A 73 -2.01 3.73 -7.28
C LEU A 73 -3.04 4.79 -6.90
N ALA A 74 -4.31 4.38 -6.83
CA ALA A 74 -5.39 5.20 -6.28
C ALA A 74 -5.47 4.99 -4.77
N THR A 75 -5.72 6.06 -4.01
CA THR A 75 -5.87 6.01 -2.55
C THR A 75 -7.02 6.90 -2.11
N ALA A 76 -7.64 6.54 -1.00
CA ALA A 76 -8.63 7.37 -0.31
C ALA A 76 -8.41 7.28 1.20
N SER A 77 -8.74 8.34 1.93
CA SER A 77 -8.69 8.36 3.39
C SER A 77 -10.06 8.27 4.03
N GLU A 78 -10.09 8.00 5.34
CA GLU A 78 -11.32 7.93 6.14
C GLU A 78 -12.02 9.29 6.27
N LYS A 79 -11.28 10.38 6.09
CA LYS A 79 -11.85 11.72 6.13
C LYS A 79 -12.61 11.98 4.83
N LEU A 80 -13.93 12.00 4.93
CA LEU A 80 -14.78 12.51 3.87
C LEU A 80 -14.44 14.00 3.63
N THR A 81 -14.02 14.35 2.42
CA THR A 81 -14.15 15.73 1.94
C THR A 81 -15.64 16.03 1.85
N CYS A 82 -16.12 16.94 2.69
CA CYS A 82 -17.47 17.49 2.59
C CYS A 82 -17.69 18.08 1.17
N PRO A 83 -18.93 18.02 0.64
CA PRO A 83 -19.24 18.22 -0.78
C PRO A 83 -18.92 19.62 -1.32
#